data_AF-A0A417JHQ8-F1
#
_entry.id   AF-A0A417JHQ8-F1
#
_cell.length_a   1.000
_cell.length_b   1.000
_cell.length_c   1.000
_cell.angle_alpha   90.00
_cell.angle_beta   90.00
_cell.angle_gamma   90.00
#
_symmetry.space_group_name_H-M   'P 1'
#
loop_
_entity.id
_entity.type
_entity.pdbx_description
1 polymer ?
#
loop_
_entity_poly.entity_id
_entity_poly.type
_entity_poly.pdbx_seq_one_letter_code
_entity_poly.pdbx_strand_id
1 'polypeptide(L)'
;MAKLVDIQGRFPCEPDNKKPTLIKKWEYSTALYPPNNAFTSDNTFTLVTTDTFMLGIYELGPGGVFAPLDIHPGDESYYILNGPVVQRSGNGQFAYLETGEGLFMPEGAWHCCHNFSDQKTRILYFITPKAWDEHIPPAVIPTEEETKFYKGPNNDNLPDMRGAIKDISRQGCTDDIGCWPVDPAEARKTGAVYAVRDFEKLNNVHGTTHPMLLRFITSNDYGHFGEMVLPAGGYGPRCSDPDVHKGDGALYCVDGPVTVNLVDAEESFVLEPEDTFFLPAGTKYQLVNFENKPVKVVFAITEL
;
A
#
# COMPACT_ATOMS: atom_id res chain seq x y z
N MET A 1 -2.14 -20.35 12.04
CA MET A 1 -1.65 -19.00 11.68
C MET A 1 -1.01 -18.39 12.90
N ALA A 2 0.14 -17.74 12.74
CA ALA A 2 0.82 -17.04 13.82
C ALA A 2 0.11 -15.72 14.12
N LYS A 3 0.11 -15.26 15.38
CA LYS A 3 -0.51 -13.99 15.77
C LYS A 3 0.37 -12.83 15.30
N LEU A 4 -0.20 -11.67 15.02
CA LEU A 4 0.54 -10.47 14.58
C LEU A 4 1.77 -10.19 15.47
N VAL A 5 1.60 -10.24 16.80
CA VAL A 5 2.68 -10.01 17.77
C VAL A 5 3.84 -11.00 17.65
N ASP A 6 3.58 -12.23 17.19
CA ASP A 6 4.60 -13.27 17.05
C ASP A 6 5.42 -13.10 15.76
N ILE A 7 4.83 -12.44 14.75
CA ILE A 7 5.42 -12.32 13.41
C ILE A 7 5.94 -10.92 13.08
N GLN A 8 5.66 -9.93 13.91
CA GLN A 8 6.03 -8.55 13.67
C GLN A 8 7.54 -8.42 13.41
N GLY A 9 7.87 -7.84 12.26
CA GLY A 9 9.24 -7.60 11.79
C GLY A 9 9.99 -8.83 11.27
N ARG A 10 9.35 -10.00 11.16
CA ARG A 10 10.02 -11.27 10.81
C ARG A 10 9.21 -12.21 9.92
N PHE A 11 8.25 -11.70 9.15
CA PHE A 11 7.45 -12.49 8.20
C PHE A 11 7.62 -11.95 6.77
N PRO A 12 7.99 -12.80 5.80
CA PRO A 12 7.99 -14.27 5.85
C PRO A 12 9.26 -14.92 6.45
N CYS A 13 10.26 -14.13 6.81
CA CYS A 13 11.56 -14.61 7.26
C CYS A 13 12.18 -13.66 8.30
N GLU A 14 13.08 -14.19 9.12
CA GLU A 14 13.85 -13.41 10.08
C GLU A 14 14.72 -12.35 9.37
N PRO A 15 14.97 -11.18 10.00
CA PRO A 15 15.73 -10.07 9.38
C PRO A 15 17.11 -10.48 8.85
N ASP A 16 17.82 -11.35 9.55
CA ASP A 16 19.17 -11.80 9.20
C ASP A 16 19.18 -12.94 8.17
N ASN A 17 18.01 -13.40 7.69
CA ASN A 17 17.87 -14.52 6.79
C ASN A 17 16.78 -14.29 5.73
N LYS A 18 16.78 -13.09 5.13
CA LYS A 18 15.86 -12.71 4.06
C LYS A 18 16.12 -13.54 2.80
N LYS A 19 15.05 -14.07 2.20
CA LYS A 19 15.11 -14.82 0.93
C LYS A 19 13.83 -14.62 0.10
N PRO A 20 13.92 -14.70 -1.24
CA PRO A 20 12.74 -14.67 -2.09
C PRO A 20 11.73 -15.73 -1.64
N THR A 21 10.48 -15.33 -1.41
CA THR A 21 9.48 -16.22 -0.81
C THR A 21 8.11 -15.99 -1.41
N LEU A 22 7.50 -17.04 -1.94
CA LEU A 22 6.08 -17.07 -2.28
C LEU A 22 5.26 -17.28 -1.00
N ILE A 23 4.28 -16.42 -0.79
CA ILE A 23 3.37 -16.43 0.36
C ILE A 23 1.95 -16.57 -0.19
N LYS A 24 1.35 -17.73 0.03
CA LYS A 24 -0.01 -18.02 -0.41
C LYS A 24 -1.02 -17.32 0.47
N LYS A 25 -2.17 -16.95 -0.09
CA LYS A 25 -3.20 -16.20 0.67
C LYS A 25 -3.66 -16.85 1.98
N TRP A 26 -3.64 -18.18 2.05
CA TRP A 26 -4.02 -18.93 3.26
C TRP A 26 -2.90 -18.97 4.32
N GLU A 27 -1.71 -18.45 4.02
CA GLU A 27 -0.58 -18.34 4.93
C GLU A 27 -0.53 -16.99 5.65
N TYR A 28 -1.32 -16.00 5.21
CA TYR A 28 -1.40 -14.69 5.86
C TYR A 28 -1.81 -14.79 7.32
N SER A 29 -1.24 -13.95 8.16
CA SER A 29 -1.67 -13.83 9.55
C SER A 29 -2.97 -13.04 9.60
N THR A 30 -3.99 -13.59 10.23
CA THR A 30 -5.31 -12.96 10.36
C THR A 30 -5.53 -12.45 11.78
N ALA A 31 -6.01 -11.22 11.92
CA ALA A 31 -6.37 -10.63 13.20
C ALA A 31 -7.61 -9.73 13.09
N LEU A 32 -8.23 -9.44 14.22
CA LEU A 32 -9.07 -8.24 14.36
C LEU A 32 -8.18 -7.11 14.89
N TYR A 33 -8.33 -5.91 14.35
CA TYR A 33 -7.60 -4.73 14.81
C TYR A 33 -8.56 -3.56 15.09
N PRO A 34 -8.50 -2.90 16.27
CA PRO A 34 -7.77 -3.35 17.46
C PRO A 34 -8.43 -4.62 18.04
N PRO A 35 -7.67 -5.55 18.64
CA PRO A 35 -8.16 -6.87 19.04
C PRO A 35 -9.10 -6.88 20.25
N ASN A 36 -9.23 -5.75 20.95
CA ASN A 36 -9.99 -5.62 22.20
C ASN A 36 -11.43 -5.14 22.01
N ASN A 37 -11.85 -4.76 20.80
CA ASN A 37 -13.22 -4.30 20.52
C ASN A 37 -13.71 -4.72 19.13
N ALA A 38 -14.18 -5.96 19.00
CA ALA A 38 -14.69 -6.51 17.74
C ALA A 38 -15.84 -5.70 17.09
N PHE A 39 -16.51 -4.80 17.81
CA PHE A 39 -17.57 -3.95 17.25
C PHE A 39 -17.03 -2.84 16.34
N THR A 40 -15.80 -2.38 16.59
CA THR A 40 -15.14 -1.32 15.82
C THR A 40 -13.83 -1.78 15.18
N SER A 41 -13.61 -3.10 15.13
CA SER A 41 -12.42 -3.66 14.51
C SER A 41 -12.61 -3.88 13.01
N ASP A 42 -11.53 -3.76 12.26
CA ASP A 42 -11.41 -4.34 10.91
C ASP A 42 -10.88 -5.79 10.98
N ASN A 43 -11.09 -6.53 9.88
CA ASN A 43 -10.35 -7.77 9.65
C ASN A 43 -9.02 -7.42 8.99
N THR A 44 -7.91 -7.74 9.65
CA THR A 44 -6.56 -7.49 9.14
C THR A 44 -5.88 -8.78 8.72
N PHE A 45 -5.16 -8.73 7.60
CA PHE A 45 -4.35 -9.79 7.03
C PHE A 45 -2.93 -9.26 6.85
N THR A 46 -1.97 -9.75 7.63
CA THR A 46 -0.56 -9.37 7.44
C THR A 46 0.07 -10.26 6.38
N LEU A 47 0.53 -9.64 5.29
CA LEU A 47 1.13 -10.29 4.13
C LEU A 47 2.65 -10.34 4.25
N VAL A 48 3.26 -9.24 4.68
CA VAL A 48 4.71 -9.12 4.95
C VAL A 48 4.90 -8.14 6.10
N THR A 49 5.82 -8.44 7.01
CA THR A 49 6.29 -7.49 8.02
C THR A 49 7.76 -7.78 8.30
N THR A 50 8.61 -6.82 7.96
CA THR A 50 10.07 -6.89 8.14
C THR A 50 10.52 -5.74 9.04
N ASP A 51 11.82 -5.64 9.26
CA ASP A 51 12.50 -4.47 9.81
C ASP A 51 12.46 -3.24 8.89
N THR A 52 12.02 -3.39 7.64
CA THR A 52 12.04 -2.34 6.60
C THR A 52 10.66 -1.86 6.17
N PHE A 53 9.60 -2.68 6.29
CA PHE A 53 8.23 -2.27 5.98
C PHE A 53 7.17 -3.23 6.53
N MET A 54 5.90 -2.82 6.41
CA MET A 54 4.74 -3.68 6.56
C MET A 54 3.84 -3.60 5.33
N LEU A 55 3.35 -4.76 4.88
CA LEU A 55 2.33 -4.89 3.84
C LEU A 55 1.20 -5.75 4.40
N GLY A 56 -0.03 -5.29 4.26
CA GLY A 56 -1.19 -6.05 4.70
C GLY A 56 -2.47 -5.63 3.99
N ILE A 57 -3.54 -6.34 4.28
CA ILE A 57 -4.89 -6.00 3.84
C ILE A 57 -5.75 -5.77 5.07
N TYR A 58 -6.58 -4.74 5.06
CA TYR A 58 -7.71 -4.68 5.98
C TYR A 58 -9.05 -4.69 5.24
N GLU A 59 -10.09 -5.17 5.92
CA GLU A 59 -11.44 -5.24 5.40
C GLU A 59 -12.45 -4.63 6.38
N LEU A 60 -13.38 -3.85 5.84
CA LEU A 60 -14.53 -3.32 6.58
C LEU A 60 -15.82 -3.86 5.99
N GLY A 61 -16.72 -4.33 6.86
CA GLY A 61 -18.08 -4.69 6.46
C GLY A 61 -18.90 -3.45 6.03
N PRO A 62 -20.03 -3.63 5.33
CA PRO A 62 -20.96 -2.55 5.00
C PRO A 62 -21.37 -1.74 6.24
N GLY A 63 -21.29 -0.41 6.15
CA GLY A 63 -21.52 0.51 7.27
C GLY A 63 -20.40 0.56 8.31
N GLY A 64 -19.31 -0.18 8.10
CA GLY A 64 -18.21 -0.31 9.03
C GLY A 64 -17.27 0.89 9.08
N VAL A 65 -16.56 1.00 10.19
CA VAL A 65 -15.49 1.95 10.44
C VAL A 65 -14.49 1.26 11.38
N PHE A 66 -13.19 1.40 11.14
CA PHE A 66 -12.22 1.00 12.17
C PHE A 66 -12.04 2.15 13.15
N ALA A 67 -12.04 1.83 14.45
CA ALA A 67 -11.81 2.80 15.51
C ALA A 67 -10.89 2.20 16.59
N PRO A 68 -10.05 3.03 17.24
CA PRO A 68 -9.99 4.50 17.14
C PRO A 68 -9.27 5.00 15.87
N LEU A 69 -9.13 6.33 15.74
CA LEU A 69 -8.23 6.97 14.77
C LEU A 69 -6.85 6.27 14.82
N ASP A 70 -6.31 5.94 13.66
CA ASP A 70 -4.98 5.33 13.55
C ASP A 70 -3.92 6.36 13.14
N ILE A 71 -2.67 6.03 13.44
CA ILE A 71 -1.48 6.85 13.20
C ILE A 71 -0.25 5.94 13.12
N HIS A 72 0.66 6.28 12.21
CA HIS A 72 1.91 5.54 12.05
C HIS A 72 3.12 6.49 12.14
N PRO A 73 4.27 6.00 12.64
CA PRO A 73 5.54 6.71 12.62
C PRO A 73 6.26 6.62 11.26
N GLY A 74 5.63 6.00 10.26
CA GLY A 74 6.06 5.97 8.87
C GLY A 74 4.94 6.46 7.95
N ASP A 75 5.28 6.62 6.68
CA ASP A 75 4.31 6.92 5.64
C ASP A 75 3.47 5.68 5.33
N GLU A 76 2.19 5.87 5.04
CA GLU A 76 1.26 4.83 4.65
C GLU A 76 0.67 5.10 3.27
N SER A 77 0.61 4.06 2.45
CA SER A 77 0.00 4.10 1.13
C SER A 77 -1.07 3.02 0.98
N TYR A 78 -2.20 3.37 0.37
CA TYR A 78 -3.27 2.41 0.05
C TYR A 78 -3.38 2.13 -1.43
N TYR A 79 -3.81 0.91 -1.72
CA TYR A 79 -4.41 0.49 -2.99
C TYR A 79 -5.78 -0.11 -2.67
N ILE A 80 -6.84 0.44 -3.27
CA ILE A 80 -8.20 -0.06 -3.02
C ILE A 80 -8.44 -1.32 -3.86
N LEU A 81 -8.40 -2.48 -3.20
CA LEU A 81 -8.70 -3.78 -3.83
C LEU A 81 -10.19 -3.93 -4.12
N ASN A 82 -11.05 -3.46 -3.23
CA ASN A 82 -12.49 -3.39 -3.42
C ASN A 82 -13.06 -2.18 -2.69
N GLY A 83 -13.59 -1.21 -3.43
CA GLY A 83 -14.20 0.02 -2.93
C GLY A 83 -15.72 0.07 -3.13
N PRO A 84 -16.33 1.25 -2.95
CA PRO A 84 -15.69 2.51 -2.57
C PRO A 84 -15.40 2.59 -1.07
N VAL A 85 -14.40 3.40 -0.70
CA VAL A 85 -14.10 3.76 0.71
C VAL A 85 -14.08 5.27 0.89
N VAL A 86 -14.35 5.73 2.10
CA VAL A 86 -14.10 7.13 2.50
C VAL A 86 -13.02 7.13 3.56
N GLN A 87 -11.82 7.56 3.17
CA GLN A 87 -10.78 7.88 4.14
C GLN A 87 -11.02 9.28 4.68
N ARG A 88 -10.87 9.42 6.00
CA ARG A 88 -10.86 10.69 6.70
C ARG A 88 -9.52 10.89 7.38
N SER A 89 -9.01 12.12 7.37
CA SER A 89 -7.91 12.54 8.24
C SER A 89 -8.42 13.27 9.49
N GLY A 90 -7.66 13.23 10.58
CA GLY A 90 -8.01 13.93 11.82
C GLY A 90 -8.10 15.46 11.65
N ASN A 91 -7.38 16.03 10.67
CA ASN A 91 -7.40 17.47 10.34
C ASN A 91 -8.55 17.88 9.40
N GLY A 92 -9.42 16.96 8.98
CA GLY A 92 -10.65 17.26 8.25
C GLY A 92 -10.57 17.20 6.73
N GLN A 93 -9.58 16.50 6.18
CA GLN A 93 -9.60 16.10 4.78
C GLN A 93 -10.35 14.78 4.64
N PHE A 94 -11.01 14.63 3.49
CA PHE A 94 -11.78 13.43 3.15
C PHE A 94 -11.40 13.00 1.74
N ALA A 95 -11.14 11.72 1.56
CA ALA A 95 -10.85 11.09 0.30
C ALA A 95 -11.85 9.96 0.06
N TYR A 96 -12.78 10.17 -0.86
CA TYR A 96 -13.59 9.09 -1.43
C TYR A 96 -12.72 8.36 -2.46
N LEU A 97 -12.57 7.04 -2.39
CA LEU A 97 -11.66 6.26 -3.25
C LEU A 97 -12.38 5.06 -3.84
N GLU A 98 -12.24 4.87 -5.15
CA GLU A 98 -12.81 3.73 -5.91
C GLU A 98 -11.82 2.57 -6.03
N THR A 99 -12.32 1.39 -6.45
CA THR A 99 -11.46 0.23 -6.74
C THR A 99 -10.36 0.58 -7.74
N GLY A 100 -9.13 0.23 -7.38
CA GLY A 100 -7.92 0.53 -8.15
C GLY A 100 -7.31 1.90 -7.85
N GLU A 101 -7.96 2.79 -7.13
CA GLU A 101 -7.37 4.07 -6.72
C GLU A 101 -6.42 3.89 -5.53
N GLY A 102 -5.63 4.93 -5.25
CA GLY A 102 -4.67 4.91 -4.17
C GLY A 102 -4.76 6.12 -3.25
N LEU A 103 -4.07 6.03 -2.13
CA LEU A 103 -3.99 7.10 -1.15
C LEU A 103 -2.57 7.19 -0.63
N PHE A 104 -2.06 8.40 -0.44
CA PHE A 104 -0.86 8.69 0.32
C PHE A 104 -1.22 9.37 1.65
N MET A 105 -0.71 8.84 2.75
CA MET A 105 -0.80 9.44 4.07
C MET A 105 0.61 9.58 4.65
N PRO A 106 1.06 10.81 4.95
CA PRO A 106 2.39 11.01 5.49
C PRO A 106 2.47 10.56 6.95
N GLU A 107 3.69 10.31 7.43
CA GLU A 107 3.96 9.99 8.83
C GLU A 107 3.26 10.97 9.79
N GLY A 108 2.66 10.44 10.85
CA GLY A 108 1.94 11.24 11.85
C GLY A 108 0.57 11.77 11.41
N ALA A 109 0.11 11.48 10.20
CA ALA A 109 -1.24 11.84 9.77
C ALA A 109 -2.28 10.92 10.42
N TRP A 110 -3.03 11.45 11.38
CA TRP A 110 -4.20 10.79 11.95
C TRP A 110 -5.24 10.47 10.87
N HIS A 111 -5.76 9.25 10.86
CA HIS A 111 -6.71 8.84 9.84
C HIS A 111 -7.66 7.72 10.28
N CYS A 112 -8.73 7.54 9.52
CA CYS A 112 -9.75 6.51 9.73
C CYS A 112 -10.45 6.20 8.40
N CYS A 113 -10.86 4.95 8.19
CA CYS A 113 -11.59 4.51 7.00
C CYS A 113 -13.05 4.20 7.34
N HIS A 114 -13.98 4.69 6.50
CA HIS A 114 -15.40 4.37 6.57
C HIS A 114 -15.84 3.62 5.31
N ASN A 115 -16.65 2.59 5.50
CA ASN A 115 -17.35 1.88 4.43
C ASN A 115 -18.85 2.24 4.44
N PHE A 116 -19.25 3.18 3.58
CA PHE A 116 -20.67 3.54 3.40
C PHE A 116 -21.38 2.73 2.30
N SER A 117 -20.70 1.76 1.70
CA SER A 117 -21.26 0.92 0.64
C SER A 117 -22.07 -0.25 1.22
N ASP A 118 -22.69 -1.04 0.32
CA ASP A 118 -23.39 -2.28 0.64
C ASP A 118 -22.51 -3.53 0.48
N GLN A 119 -21.24 -3.37 0.08
CA GLN A 119 -20.27 -4.44 -0.08
C GLN A 119 -19.16 -4.35 0.97
N LYS A 120 -18.46 -5.46 1.18
CA LYS A 120 -17.22 -5.45 1.97
C LYS A 120 -16.15 -4.68 1.22
N THR A 121 -15.52 -3.70 1.85
CA THR A 121 -14.35 -3.02 1.28
C THR A 121 -13.07 -3.76 1.65
N ARG A 122 -12.07 -3.68 0.76
CA ARG A 122 -10.75 -4.31 0.93
C ARG A 122 -9.66 -3.34 0.50
N ILE A 123 -8.68 -3.13 1.35
CA ILE A 123 -7.61 -2.15 1.14
C ILE A 123 -6.28 -2.84 1.37
N LEU A 124 -5.38 -2.80 0.38
CA LEU A 124 -3.98 -3.20 0.54
C LEU A 124 -3.20 -1.98 1.03
N TYR A 125 -2.57 -2.08 2.19
CA TYR A 125 -1.77 -1.02 2.78
C TYR A 125 -0.29 -1.35 2.79
N PHE A 126 0.53 -0.35 2.54
CA PHE A 126 1.98 -0.39 2.62
C PHE A 126 2.46 0.71 3.56
N ILE A 127 3.15 0.33 4.64
CA ILE A 127 3.69 1.26 5.62
C ILE A 127 5.21 1.13 5.66
N THR A 128 5.90 2.26 5.53
CA THR A 128 7.37 2.34 5.51
C THR A 128 7.86 3.60 6.23
N PRO A 129 8.97 3.56 6.99
CA PRO A 129 9.83 2.39 7.24
C PRO A 129 9.27 1.43 8.29
N LYS A 130 8.31 1.86 9.12
CA LYS A 130 7.77 1.04 10.21
C LYS A 130 6.33 1.45 10.56
N ALA A 131 5.49 0.47 10.88
CA ALA A 131 4.10 0.69 11.26
C ALA A 131 3.91 1.09 12.73
N TRP A 132 4.83 0.68 13.60
CA TRP A 132 4.80 0.98 15.03
C TRP A 132 6.19 1.27 15.57
N ASP A 133 6.24 2.03 16.65
CA ASP A 133 7.41 2.20 17.50
C ASP A 133 7.00 2.36 18.97
N GLU A 134 7.96 2.63 19.86
CA GLU A 134 7.70 2.74 21.29
C GLU A 134 6.74 3.90 21.68
N HIS A 135 6.45 4.82 20.76
CA HIS A 135 5.59 5.98 20.98
C HIS A 135 4.23 5.87 20.27
N ILE A 136 4.00 4.84 19.44
CA ILE A 136 2.79 4.66 18.64
C ILE A 136 2.12 3.29 18.90
N PRO A 137 0.81 3.24 19.20
CA PRO A 137 -0.11 4.38 19.32
C PRO A 137 0.19 5.25 20.55
N PRO A 138 -0.02 6.58 20.46
CA PRO A 138 0.27 7.48 21.57
C PRO A 138 -0.66 7.22 22.76
N ALA A 139 -0.25 7.67 23.95
CA ALA A 139 -1.03 7.52 25.18
C ALA A 139 -2.41 8.20 25.12
N VAL A 140 -2.59 9.18 24.23
CA VAL A 140 -3.85 9.88 23.99
C VAL A 140 -4.14 9.85 22.50
N ILE A 141 -5.25 9.20 22.15
CA ILE A 141 -5.79 9.18 20.79
C ILE A 141 -6.96 10.16 20.76
N PRO A 142 -7.01 11.12 19.82
CA PRO A 142 -8.12 12.04 19.69
C PRO A 142 -9.44 11.29 19.56
N THR A 143 -10.44 11.71 20.33
CA THR A 143 -11.81 11.27 20.14
C THR A 143 -12.37 11.82 18.84
N GLU A 144 -13.43 11.20 18.32
CA GLU A 144 -14.10 11.68 17.12
C GLU A 144 -14.51 13.17 17.25
N GLU A 145 -15.08 13.57 18.39
CA GLU A 145 -15.51 14.95 18.66
C GLU A 145 -14.36 15.97 18.62
N GLU A 146 -13.12 15.52 18.86
CA GLU A 146 -11.91 16.34 18.82
C GLU A 146 -11.33 16.49 17.40
N THR A 147 -11.89 15.81 16.39
CA THR A 147 -11.48 15.92 14.97
C THR A 147 -12.49 16.72 14.15
N LYS A 148 -12.15 17.01 12.87
CA LYS A 148 -13.04 17.76 11.96
C LYS A 148 -14.10 16.89 11.29
N PHE A 149 -15.32 17.41 11.23
CA PHE A 149 -16.48 16.77 10.60
C PHE A 149 -17.48 17.76 10.01
N TYR A 150 -18.45 17.29 9.23
CA TYR A 150 -19.59 18.13 8.86
C TYR A 150 -20.36 18.59 10.12
N LYS A 151 -20.34 19.90 10.40
CA LYS A 151 -20.89 20.50 11.63
C LYS A 151 -20.27 19.95 12.93
N GLY A 152 -19.00 19.53 12.89
CA GLY A 152 -18.28 19.07 14.06
C GLY A 152 -18.09 20.19 15.10
N PRO A 153 -18.24 19.91 16.41
CA PRO A 153 -18.17 20.91 17.46
C PRO A 153 -16.77 21.53 17.62
N ASN A 154 -15.72 20.83 17.17
CA ASN A 154 -14.33 21.28 17.29
C ASN A 154 -13.73 21.84 15.98
N ASN A 155 -14.54 22.00 14.93
CA ASN A 155 -14.07 22.41 13.61
C ASN A 155 -13.28 23.73 13.61
N ASP A 156 -13.77 24.72 14.36
CA ASP A 156 -13.20 26.07 14.41
C ASP A 156 -11.89 26.12 15.22
N ASN A 157 -11.60 25.10 16.02
CA ASN A 157 -10.38 24.99 16.83
C ASN A 157 -9.25 24.22 16.11
N LEU A 158 -9.53 23.63 14.95
CA LEU A 158 -8.58 22.80 14.19
C LEU A 158 -8.10 23.52 12.92
N PRO A 159 -6.89 23.19 12.40
CA PRO A 159 -6.25 23.92 11.30
C PRO A 159 -7.11 24.02 10.03
N ASP A 160 -7.13 25.20 9.40
CA ASP A 160 -7.72 25.36 8.06
C ASP A 160 -6.80 24.72 7.00
N MET A 161 -7.22 23.55 6.50
CA MET A 161 -6.40 22.78 5.56
C MET A 161 -6.41 23.35 4.15
N ARG A 162 -7.33 24.24 3.76
CA ARG A 162 -7.53 24.63 2.34
C ARG A 162 -6.26 25.15 1.65
N GLY A 163 -5.41 25.87 2.36
CA GLY A 163 -4.13 26.38 1.82
C GLY A 163 -2.95 25.41 1.97
N ALA A 164 -3.14 24.30 2.70
CA ALA A 164 -2.11 23.29 2.96
C ALA A 164 -2.23 22.07 2.02
N ILE A 165 -3.44 21.78 1.50
CA ILE A 165 -3.64 20.71 0.51
C ILE A 165 -3.11 21.18 -0.84
N LYS A 166 -2.23 20.38 -1.45
CA LYS A 166 -1.79 20.59 -2.82
C LYS A 166 -2.56 19.72 -3.80
N ASP A 167 -2.87 20.26 -4.97
CA ASP A 167 -3.45 19.48 -6.06
C ASP A 167 -2.35 18.70 -6.81
N ILE A 168 -2.70 17.51 -7.30
CA ILE A 168 -1.94 16.81 -8.33
C ILE A 168 -2.20 17.53 -9.67
N SER A 169 -1.60 18.70 -9.81
CA SER A 169 -2.01 19.73 -10.78
C SER A 169 -1.49 19.53 -12.21
N ARG A 170 -0.68 18.50 -12.45
CA ARG A 170 -0.06 18.22 -13.75
C ARG A 170 0.12 16.74 -14.04
N GLN A 171 0.37 16.43 -15.30
CA GLN A 171 0.87 15.13 -15.71
C GLN A 171 2.29 14.91 -15.15
N GLY A 172 2.53 13.71 -14.63
CA GLY A 172 3.84 13.29 -14.13
C GLY A 172 4.84 12.91 -15.23
N CYS A 173 6.13 12.90 -14.90
CA CYS A 173 7.22 12.35 -15.72
C CYS A 173 8.16 11.49 -14.86
N THR A 174 9.09 10.76 -15.49
CA THR A 174 10.04 9.89 -14.77
C THR A 174 10.85 10.62 -13.69
N ASP A 175 11.09 11.92 -13.85
CA ASP A 175 11.82 12.74 -12.86
C ASP A 175 11.04 12.95 -11.55
N ASP A 176 9.76 12.58 -11.51
CA ASP A 176 8.92 12.65 -10.31
C ASP A 176 9.04 11.44 -9.40
N ILE A 177 9.74 10.39 -9.82
CA ILE A 177 10.04 9.24 -8.97
C ILE A 177 10.87 9.73 -7.78
N GLY A 178 10.29 9.60 -6.58
CA GLY A 178 10.86 10.07 -5.31
C GLY A 178 10.15 11.29 -4.75
N CYS A 179 9.20 11.89 -5.47
CA CYS A 179 8.38 13.02 -5.03
C CYS A 179 6.93 12.93 -5.59
N TRP A 180 6.34 11.73 -5.63
CA TRP A 180 4.97 11.51 -6.11
C TRP A 180 4.05 11.00 -4.99
N PRO A 181 2.79 11.46 -4.85
CA PRO A 181 2.07 12.46 -5.68
C PRO A 181 2.41 13.92 -5.38
N VAL A 182 3.18 14.16 -4.32
CA VAL A 182 3.62 15.46 -3.84
C VAL A 182 5.00 15.30 -3.19
N ASP A 183 5.70 16.41 -2.94
CA ASP A 183 6.89 16.41 -2.10
C ASP A 183 6.56 15.82 -0.70
N PRO A 184 7.23 14.72 -0.30
CA PRO A 184 6.95 14.05 0.98
C PRO A 184 7.25 14.94 2.18
N ALA A 185 8.28 15.78 2.14
CA ALA A 185 8.63 16.66 3.26
C ALA A 185 7.52 17.69 3.54
N GLU A 186 6.84 18.14 2.49
CA GLU A 186 5.72 19.05 2.61
C GLU A 186 4.44 18.34 3.10
N ALA A 187 4.16 17.15 2.59
CA ALA A 187 3.05 16.33 3.08
C ALA A 187 3.20 16.07 4.59
N ARG A 188 4.38 15.63 5.04
CA ARG A 188 4.71 15.39 6.46
C ARG A 188 4.59 16.65 7.31
N LYS A 189 5.05 17.80 6.81
CA LYS A 189 4.91 19.09 7.51
C LYS A 189 3.46 19.51 7.73
N THR A 190 2.59 19.23 6.77
CA THR A 190 1.18 19.66 6.79
C THR A 190 0.23 18.62 7.38
N GLY A 191 0.64 17.35 7.40
CA GLY A 191 -0.23 16.21 7.67
C GLY A 191 -1.32 16.03 6.61
N ALA A 192 -1.10 16.56 5.40
CA ALA A 192 -2.06 16.47 4.32
C ALA A 192 -2.04 15.07 3.69
N VAL A 193 -3.23 14.48 3.45
CA VAL A 193 -3.38 13.20 2.75
C VAL A 193 -3.79 13.43 1.30
N TYR A 194 -3.38 12.55 0.39
CA TYR A 194 -3.54 12.72 -1.06
C TYR A 194 -4.17 11.49 -1.70
N ALA A 195 -5.42 11.61 -2.12
CA ALA A 195 -6.04 10.63 -2.99
C ALA A 195 -5.36 10.67 -4.36
N VAL A 196 -5.00 9.51 -4.90
CA VAL A 196 -4.41 9.35 -6.22
C VAL A 196 -5.39 8.56 -7.06
N ARG A 197 -6.13 9.28 -7.91
CA ARG A 197 -7.09 8.69 -8.85
C ARG A 197 -6.37 7.80 -9.86
N ASP A 198 -7.11 6.90 -10.50
CA ASP A 198 -6.50 6.02 -11.50
C ASP A 198 -5.79 6.81 -12.62
N PHE A 199 -6.38 7.91 -13.07
CA PHE A 199 -5.78 8.78 -14.10
C PHE A 199 -4.63 9.67 -13.57
N GLU A 200 -4.47 9.77 -12.25
CA GLU A 200 -3.41 10.55 -11.60
C GLU A 200 -2.18 9.69 -11.27
N LYS A 201 -2.22 8.36 -11.41
CA LYS A 201 -1.03 7.54 -11.17
C LYS A 201 0.13 7.99 -12.08
N LEU A 202 1.35 8.04 -11.53
CA LEU A 202 2.54 8.37 -12.29
C LEU A 202 2.92 7.19 -13.19
N ASN A 203 2.66 7.31 -14.49
CA ASN A 203 2.90 6.26 -15.46
C ASN A 203 4.34 6.29 -15.99
N ASN A 204 4.99 5.14 -16.02
CA ASN A 204 6.32 4.90 -16.58
C ASN A 204 6.35 3.60 -17.38
N VAL A 205 7.35 3.47 -18.27
CA VAL A 205 7.62 2.22 -18.99
C VAL A 205 8.96 1.67 -18.48
N HIS A 206 8.91 0.48 -17.90
CA HIS A 206 10.12 -0.28 -17.55
C HIS A 206 10.50 -1.21 -18.70
N GLY A 207 11.80 -1.29 -18.99
CA GLY A 207 12.36 -2.15 -20.04
C GLY A 207 12.36 -1.49 -21.43
N THR A 208 13.37 -1.84 -22.21
CA THR A 208 13.54 -1.38 -23.61
C THR A 208 13.28 -2.48 -24.62
N THR A 209 13.46 -3.75 -24.22
CA THR A 209 13.25 -4.90 -25.10
C THR A 209 11.88 -5.53 -24.85
N HIS A 210 11.54 -5.76 -23.59
CA HIS A 210 10.24 -6.29 -23.19
C HIS A 210 9.54 -5.34 -22.19
N PRO A 211 8.88 -4.28 -22.70
CA PRO A 211 8.33 -3.26 -21.84
C PRO A 211 7.16 -3.75 -20.98
N MET A 212 7.12 -3.21 -19.77
CA MET A 212 6.08 -3.35 -18.76
C MET A 212 5.63 -1.95 -18.30
N LEU A 213 4.33 -1.77 -18.05
CA LEU A 213 3.79 -0.52 -17.55
C LEU A 213 3.93 -0.47 -16.02
N LEU A 214 4.59 0.57 -15.51
CA LEU A 214 4.65 0.90 -14.07
C LEU A 214 3.76 2.10 -13.80
N ARG A 215 2.94 2.04 -12.75
CA ARG A 215 2.03 3.13 -12.38
C ARG A 215 2.13 3.39 -10.88
N PHE A 216 2.86 4.42 -10.48
CA PHE A 216 3.07 4.74 -9.07
C PHE A 216 1.84 5.45 -8.49
N ILE A 217 1.39 4.97 -7.34
CA ILE A 217 0.49 5.68 -6.43
C ILE A 217 1.34 6.63 -5.58
N THR A 218 2.41 6.10 -4.97
CA THR A 218 3.37 6.87 -4.18
C THR A 218 4.80 6.51 -4.57
N SER A 219 5.69 7.49 -4.45
CA SER A 219 7.12 7.31 -4.60
C SER A 219 7.83 8.41 -3.82
N ASN A 220 8.53 8.05 -2.75
CA ASN A 220 9.25 9.00 -1.91
C ASN A 220 10.55 8.38 -1.32
N ASP A 221 11.14 9.06 -0.34
CA ASP A 221 12.36 8.67 0.37
C ASP A 221 12.18 7.49 1.36
N TYR A 222 10.94 7.11 1.69
CA TYR A 222 10.65 5.91 2.49
C TYR A 222 10.26 4.70 1.64
N GLY A 223 9.65 4.91 0.47
CA GLY A 223 9.36 3.80 -0.43
C GLY A 223 8.47 4.16 -1.63
N HIS A 224 8.13 3.11 -2.36
CA HIS A 224 7.48 3.16 -3.65
C HIS A 224 6.35 2.15 -3.70
N PHE A 225 5.16 2.59 -4.13
CA PHE A 225 3.97 1.76 -4.16
C PHE A 225 3.16 2.02 -5.42
N GLY A 226 2.72 0.96 -6.10
CA GLY A 226 2.01 1.11 -7.36
C GLY A 226 1.74 -0.19 -8.09
N GLU A 227 1.40 -0.10 -9.37
CA GLU A 227 1.06 -1.24 -10.22
C GLU A 227 2.22 -1.57 -11.17
N MET A 228 2.45 -2.86 -11.38
CA MET A 228 3.14 -3.38 -12.56
C MET A 228 2.14 -4.13 -13.42
N VAL A 229 2.00 -3.71 -14.69
CA VAL A 229 1.08 -4.33 -15.66
C VAL A 229 1.88 -4.88 -16.83
N LEU A 230 1.84 -6.21 -16.98
CA LEU A 230 2.50 -6.91 -18.08
C LEU A 230 1.45 -7.31 -19.12
N PRO A 231 1.58 -6.89 -20.39
CA PRO A 231 0.62 -7.21 -21.43
C PRO A 231 0.60 -8.72 -21.75
N ALA A 232 -0.40 -9.14 -22.53
CA ALA A 232 -0.44 -10.48 -23.13
C ALA A 232 0.09 -10.47 -24.57
N GLY A 233 0.40 -11.67 -25.07
CA GLY A 233 0.78 -11.92 -26.46
C GLY A 233 2.29 -11.89 -26.73
N GLY A 234 2.66 -12.39 -27.91
CA GLY A 234 4.04 -12.65 -28.32
C GLY A 234 4.17 -13.99 -29.04
N TYR A 235 5.38 -14.33 -29.51
CA TYR A 235 5.67 -15.67 -30.04
C TYR A 235 5.72 -16.74 -28.93
N GLY A 236 6.25 -16.36 -27.76
CA GLY A 236 6.22 -17.12 -26.51
C GLY A 236 5.47 -16.35 -25.41
N PRO A 237 5.63 -16.73 -24.12
CA PRO A 237 5.07 -15.94 -23.04
C PRO A 237 5.62 -14.52 -23.07
N ARG A 238 4.81 -13.56 -22.64
CA ARG A 238 5.29 -12.18 -22.49
C ARG A 238 6.17 -12.14 -21.24
N CYS A 239 7.37 -11.57 -21.36
CA CYS A 239 8.24 -11.31 -20.21
C CYS A 239 8.44 -9.80 -20.05
N SER A 240 8.87 -9.37 -18.88
CA SER A 240 9.50 -8.05 -18.66
C SER A 240 11.02 -8.16 -18.88
N ASP A 241 11.71 -7.05 -19.11
CA ASP A 241 13.16 -7.02 -18.90
C ASP A 241 13.47 -7.33 -17.41
N PRO A 242 14.63 -7.92 -17.06
CA PRO A 242 14.98 -8.14 -15.67
C PRO A 242 15.02 -6.85 -14.86
N ASP A 243 14.43 -6.87 -13.66
CA ASP A 243 14.43 -5.77 -12.71
C ASP A 243 15.14 -6.18 -11.40
N VAL A 244 15.68 -5.21 -10.68
CA VAL A 244 16.35 -5.38 -9.39
C VAL A 244 16.27 -4.08 -8.61
N HIS A 245 15.99 -4.20 -7.31
CA HIS A 245 15.82 -3.05 -6.43
C HIS A 245 16.87 -3.07 -5.31
N LYS A 246 17.25 -1.89 -4.82
CA LYS A 246 18.20 -1.76 -3.70
C LYS A 246 17.57 -2.10 -2.35
N GLY A 247 16.27 -1.86 -2.20
CA GLY A 247 15.50 -2.13 -1.00
C GLY A 247 14.75 -3.45 -1.07
N ASP A 248 14.20 -3.87 0.07
CA ASP A 248 13.27 -4.99 0.11
C ASP A 248 11.96 -4.59 -0.56
N GLY A 249 11.20 -5.59 -1.00
CA GLY A 249 9.87 -5.36 -1.54
C GLY A 249 8.98 -6.59 -1.54
N ALA A 250 7.78 -6.39 -2.06
CA ALA A 250 6.78 -7.42 -2.23
C ALA A 250 5.92 -7.14 -3.45
N LEU A 251 5.43 -8.21 -4.07
CA LEU A 251 4.48 -8.18 -5.20
C LEU A 251 3.19 -8.87 -4.78
N TYR A 252 2.08 -8.15 -4.75
CA TYR A 252 0.75 -8.70 -4.51
C TYR A 252 0.02 -8.92 -5.83
N CYS A 253 -0.46 -10.14 -6.10
CA CYS A 253 -1.13 -10.47 -7.36
C CYS A 253 -2.60 -10.02 -7.35
N VAL A 254 -2.94 -9.06 -8.20
CA VAL A 254 -4.33 -8.59 -8.38
C VAL A 254 -5.00 -9.35 -9.51
N ASP A 255 -4.38 -9.33 -10.70
CA ASP A 255 -4.86 -10.01 -11.90
C ASP A 255 -3.80 -11.00 -12.37
N GLY A 256 -4.01 -12.29 -12.12
CA GLY A 256 -3.07 -13.35 -12.46
C GLY A 256 -3.72 -14.51 -13.23
N PRO A 257 -3.03 -15.67 -13.27
CA PRO A 257 -1.75 -15.95 -12.61
C PRO A 257 -0.57 -15.14 -13.15
N VAL A 258 0.43 -14.83 -12.31
CA VAL A 258 1.68 -14.16 -12.70
C VAL A 258 2.87 -15.01 -12.30
N THR A 259 3.79 -15.26 -13.22
CA THR A 259 5.03 -15.97 -12.90
C THR A 259 6.12 -14.96 -12.53
N VAL A 260 6.71 -15.13 -11.35
CA VAL A 260 7.96 -14.46 -10.95
C VAL A 260 9.12 -15.42 -11.24
N ASN A 261 9.98 -15.04 -12.19
CA ASN A 261 11.18 -15.79 -12.54
C ASN A 261 12.41 -15.13 -11.90
N LEU A 262 13.11 -15.84 -11.03
CA LEU A 262 14.36 -15.41 -10.41
C LEU A 262 15.51 -15.68 -11.39
N VAL A 263 15.93 -14.65 -12.10
CA VAL A 263 16.77 -14.77 -13.31
C VAL A 263 18.08 -15.49 -13.05
N ASP A 264 18.75 -15.14 -11.96
CA ASP A 264 20.08 -15.70 -11.66
C ASP A 264 20.01 -17.06 -10.94
N ALA A 265 18.86 -17.40 -10.35
CA ALA A 265 18.63 -18.68 -9.67
C ALA A 265 18.02 -19.75 -10.57
N GLU A 266 17.50 -19.37 -11.75
CA GLU A 266 16.75 -20.26 -12.66
C GLU A 266 15.53 -20.92 -11.98
N GLU A 267 14.94 -20.23 -11.00
CA GLU A 267 13.75 -20.65 -10.27
C GLU A 267 12.54 -19.80 -10.66
N SER A 268 11.36 -20.40 -10.67
CA SER A 268 10.12 -19.71 -11.03
C SER A 268 8.99 -20.04 -10.08
N PHE A 269 8.19 -19.03 -9.75
CA PHE A 269 7.07 -19.12 -8.83
C PHE A 269 5.82 -18.56 -9.48
N VAL A 270 4.70 -19.28 -9.37
CA VAL A 270 3.40 -18.82 -9.88
C VAL A 270 2.61 -18.20 -8.73
N LEU A 271 2.34 -16.91 -8.87
CA LEU A 271 1.47 -16.14 -7.99
C LEU A 271 0.04 -16.23 -8.52
N GLU A 272 -0.81 -16.91 -7.79
CA GLU A 272 -2.26 -16.86 -8.03
C GLU A 272 -2.81 -15.50 -7.56
N PRO A 273 -3.99 -15.08 -8.05
CA PRO A 273 -4.65 -13.91 -7.49
C PRO A 273 -4.73 -13.99 -5.95
N GLU A 274 -4.38 -12.88 -5.32
CA GLU A 274 -4.23 -12.69 -3.88
C GLU A 274 -3.03 -13.38 -3.23
N ASP A 275 -2.12 -14.01 -3.98
CA ASP A 275 -0.81 -14.40 -3.45
C ASP A 275 0.15 -13.20 -3.40
N THR A 276 1.15 -13.29 -2.52
CA THR A 276 2.21 -12.29 -2.37
C THR A 276 3.57 -12.94 -2.59
N PHE A 277 4.50 -12.24 -3.23
CA PHE A 277 5.89 -12.68 -3.34
C PHE A 277 6.81 -11.65 -2.69
N PHE A 278 7.56 -12.07 -1.66
CA PHE A 278 8.55 -11.24 -1.00
C PHE A 278 9.88 -11.26 -1.79
N LEU A 279 10.45 -10.08 -1.98
CA LEU A 279 11.69 -9.80 -2.72
C LEU A 279 12.69 -9.10 -1.80
N PRO A 280 13.69 -9.79 -1.24
CA PRO A 280 14.80 -9.12 -0.56
C PRO A 280 15.55 -8.17 -1.49
N ALA A 281 16.18 -7.15 -0.91
CA ALA A 281 17.12 -6.27 -1.60
C ALA A 281 18.11 -7.04 -2.51
N GLY A 282 18.32 -6.54 -3.73
CA GLY A 282 19.22 -7.14 -4.72
C GLY A 282 18.67 -8.39 -5.41
N THR A 283 17.43 -8.84 -5.10
CA THR A 283 16.81 -9.95 -5.82
C THR A 283 16.49 -9.52 -7.25
N LYS A 284 17.13 -10.17 -8.22
CA LYS A 284 16.88 -9.94 -9.64
C LYS A 284 15.78 -10.87 -10.17
N TYR A 285 14.76 -10.30 -10.78
CA TYR A 285 13.58 -11.05 -11.20
C TYR A 285 13.00 -10.55 -12.53
N GLN A 286 12.11 -11.36 -13.11
CA GLN A 286 11.24 -10.99 -14.23
C GLN A 286 9.81 -11.39 -13.90
N LEU A 287 8.85 -10.57 -14.32
CA LEU A 287 7.47 -11.00 -14.48
C LEU A 287 7.29 -11.67 -15.83
N VAL A 288 6.57 -12.79 -15.84
CA VAL A 288 6.23 -13.57 -17.03
C VAL A 288 4.72 -13.84 -17.05
N ASN A 289 4.11 -13.58 -18.19
CA ASN A 289 2.68 -13.73 -18.45
C ASN A 289 2.44 -14.79 -19.53
N PHE A 290 1.79 -15.88 -19.14
CA PHE A 290 1.35 -16.96 -20.03
C PHE A 290 -0.11 -16.80 -20.48
N GLU A 291 -0.81 -15.80 -19.95
CA GLU A 291 -2.24 -15.59 -20.16
C GLU A 291 -2.53 -14.83 -21.47
N ASN A 292 -3.79 -14.90 -21.89
CA ASN A 292 -4.30 -14.16 -23.06
C ASN A 292 -4.80 -12.75 -22.72
N LYS A 293 -4.61 -12.29 -21.48
CA LYS A 293 -4.98 -10.99 -20.95
C LYS A 293 -3.80 -10.35 -20.21
N PRO A 294 -3.75 -9.02 -20.09
CA PRO A 294 -2.78 -8.38 -19.21
C PRO A 294 -2.88 -8.94 -17.79
N VAL A 295 -1.74 -9.08 -17.14
CA VAL A 295 -1.65 -9.43 -15.73
C VAL A 295 -1.15 -8.23 -14.92
N LYS A 296 -1.52 -8.19 -13.65
CA LYS A 296 -1.25 -7.06 -12.76
C LYS A 296 -0.83 -7.53 -11.38
N VAL A 297 0.27 -6.96 -10.91
CA VAL A 297 0.67 -7.00 -9.51
C VAL A 297 0.72 -5.58 -8.95
N VAL A 298 0.48 -5.44 -7.64
CA VAL A 298 0.80 -4.23 -6.88
C VAL A 298 2.15 -4.44 -6.22
N PHE A 299 3.10 -3.53 -6.47
CA PHE A 299 4.42 -3.56 -5.85
C PHE A 299 4.47 -2.66 -4.62
N ALA A 300 5.22 -3.10 -3.63
CA ALA A 300 5.65 -2.32 -2.47
C ALA A 300 7.17 -2.49 -2.36
N ILE A 301 7.95 -1.42 -2.54
CA ILE A 301 9.42 -1.48 -2.61
C ILE A 301 9.99 -0.34 -1.76
N THR A 302 10.96 -0.62 -0.89
CA THR A 302 11.51 0.40 0.03
C THR A 302 12.58 1.29 -0.62
N GLU A 303 13.28 0.82 -1.65
CA GLU A 303 14.26 1.62 -2.42
C GLU A 303 14.43 1.02 -3.82
N LEU A 304 14.23 1.81 -4.89
CA LEU A 304 14.44 1.39 -6.29
C LEU A 304 15.92 1.21 -6.65
#